data_AF-A0A2V5L5A5-F1
#
_entry.id   AF-A0A2V5L5A5-F1
#
_cell.length_a   1.000
_cell.length_b   1.000
_cell.length_c   1.000
_cell.angle_alpha   90.00
_cell.angle_beta   90.00
_cell.angle_gamma   90.00
#
_symmetry.space_group_name_H-M   'P 1'
#
loop_
_entity.id
_entity.type
_entity.pdbx_description
1 polymer ?
#
loop_
_entity_poly.entity_id
_entity_poly.type
_entity_poly.pdbx_seq_one_letter_code
_entity_poly.pdbx_strand_id
1 'polypeptide(L)'
;MSFSYTDIWLSDTGPFELSPELPLIRGPQHPTLGRTLFGAVQDANEMFSRAASIAMANNNDDHIRNHGLLRHGNGWRLSPSFDANPVPSGASETPLVPGGSLYDRDVLDLLAYIEVFRLTRDQAIGRLGHVAEAVSHWREEALSLGLGPDLLAYMGRGFEGHNAQRAKSLPSAPLVIDLAGGTGPAHPARPSRGEIWIPEHSRGGKTVRGHYRKRPS
;
A
#
# COMPACT_ATOMS: atom_id res chain seq x y z
N MET A 1 13.32 5.32 -4.54
CA MET A 1 12.45 5.94 -5.54
C MET A 1 12.48 7.46 -5.37
N SER A 2 12.40 8.24 -6.44
CA SER A 2 12.26 9.71 -6.39
C SER A 2 11.01 10.15 -7.14
N PHE A 3 10.51 11.34 -6.83
CA PHE A 3 9.35 11.96 -7.47
C PHE A 3 9.68 13.40 -7.87
N SER A 4 9.16 13.87 -9.01
CA SER A 4 9.24 15.28 -9.40
C SER A 4 7.93 15.71 -10.04
N TYR A 5 7.44 16.89 -9.68
CA TYR A 5 6.41 17.56 -10.46
C TYR A 5 6.98 18.02 -11.81
N THR A 6 6.15 18.00 -12.85
CA THR A 6 6.53 18.60 -14.13
C THR A 6 6.57 20.12 -13.99
N ASP A 7 7.44 20.77 -14.78
CA ASP A 7 7.50 22.23 -14.78
C ASP A 7 6.17 22.86 -15.23
N ILE A 8 5.45 22.18 -16.13
CA ILE A 8 4.11 22.56 -16.58
C ILE A 8 3.13 22.61 -15.39
N TRP A 9 3.08 21.55 -14.58
CA TRP A 9 2.20 21.48 -13.41
C TRP A 9 2.52 22.60 -12.40
N LEU A 10 3.81 22.83 -12.13
CA LEU A 10 4.23 23.87 -11.19
C LEU A 10 3.98 25.30 -11.68
N SER A 11 3.83 25.48 -13.00
CA SER A 11 3.54 26.79 -13.61
C SER A 11 2.05 27.04 -13.87
N ASP A 12 1.18 26.07 -13.59
CA ASP A 12 -0.26 26.19 -13.80
C ASP A 12 -0.92 27.13 -12.77
N THR A 13 -2.16 27.54 -13.01
CA THR A 13 -2.91 28.51 -12.18
C THR A 13 -3.56 27.90 -10.93
N GLY A 14 -3.39 26.60 -10.70
CA GLY A 14 -3.93 25.92 -9.52
C GLY A 14 -3.23 24.61 -9.14
N PRO A 15 -1.89 24.55 -9.06
CA PRO A 15 -1.21 23.35 -8.59
C PRO A 15 -1.59 23.08 -7.13
N PHE A 16 -1.75 21.80 -6.80
CA PHE A 16 -1.93 21.34 -5.44
C PHE A 16 -0.94 20.24 -5.09
N GLU A 17 -0.60 20.15 -3.81
CA GLU A 17 0.24 19.10 -3.26
C GLU A 17 -0.51 17.76 -3.32
N LEU A 18 0.10 16.74 -3.92
CA LEU A 18 -0.46 15.39 -3.94
C LEU A 18 -0.52 14.76 -2.53
N SER A 19 0.37 15.20 -1.65
CA SER A 19 0.49 14.75 -0.26
C SER A 19 1.36 15.75 0.50
N PRO A 20 1.20 15.87 1.83
CA PRO A 20 2.13 16.64 2.67
C PRO A 20 3.61 16.28 2.51
N GLU A 21 3.89 15.04 2.11
CA GLU A 21 5.26 14.54 1.87
C GLU A 21 5.78 14.87 0.46
N LEU A 22 4.95 15.53 -0.35
CA LEU A 22 5.21 15.93 -1.74
C LEU A 22 4.88 17.42 -1.95
N PRO A 23 5.59 18.35 -1.27
CA PRO A 23 5.37 19.78 -1.44
C PRO A 23 5.63 20.21 -2.89
N LEU A 24 4.99 21.31 -3.31
CA LEU A 24 5.13 21.88 -4.66
C LEU A 24 6.52 22.50 -4.92
N ILE A 25 7.55 21.65 -4.95
CA ILE A 25 8.94 22.02 -5.21
C ILE A 25 9.44 21.40 -6.52
N ARG A 26 10.29 22.15 -7.23
CA ARG A 26 10.99 21.65 -8.42
C ARG A 26 12.06 20.63 -8.04
N GLY A 27 12.24 19.65 -8.92
CA GLY A 27 13.33 18.68 -8.85
C GLY A 27 12.99 17.40 -8.06
N PRO A 28 13.96 16.48 -7.94
CA PRO A 28 13.76 15.20 -7.29
C PRO A 28 13.47 15.33 -5.79
N GLN A 29 12.37 14.73 -5.38
CA GLN A 29 11.95 14.56 -4.00
C GLN A 29 12.13 13.09 -3.62
N HIS A 30 12.42 12.83 -2.34
CA HIS A 30 12.64 11.50 -1.81
C HIS A 30 11.77 11.26 -0.57
N PRO A 31 11.33 10.01 -0.32
CA PRO A 31 10.60 9.68 0.89
C PRO A 31 11.37 10.08 2.16
N THR A 32 10.63 10.44 3.21
CA THR A 32 11.22 10.77 4.53
C THR A 32 12.06 9.62 5.08
N LEU A 33 13.14 9.93 5.80
CA LEU A 33 14.10 8.97 6.37
C LEU A 33 13.40 7.76 7.01
N GLY A 34 13.75 6.56 6.53
CA GLY A 34 13.20 5.29 7.00
C GLY A 34 12.06 4.72 6.16
N ARG A 35 11.62 5.41 5.08
CA ARG A 35 10.62 4.88 4.14
C ARG A 35 11.21 4.69 2.75
N THR A 36 10.79 3.61 2.08
CA THR A 36 11.16 3.34 0.68
C THR A 36 10.24 4.05 -0.32
N LEU A 37 9.02 4.40 0.09
CA LEU A 37 7.96 5.01 -0.73
C LEU A 37 7.29 6.18 0.00
N PHE A 38 6.75 7.12 -0.78
CA PHE A 38 5.87 8.19 -0.27
C PHE A 38 4.56 7.61 0.25
N GLY A 39 3.97 8.21 1.29
CA GLY A 39 2.71 7.73 1.87
C GLY A 39 1.58 7.55 0.85
N ALA A 40 1.42 8.49 -0.08
CA ALA A 40 0.39 8.39 -1.13
C ALA A 40 0.63 7.23 -2.11
N VAL A 41 1.89 6.88 -2.39
CA VAL A 41 2.24 5.73 -3.24
C VAL A 41 1.98 4.42 -2.48
N GLN A 42 2.27 4.38 -1.19
CA GLN A 42 1.93 3.23 -0.34
C GLN A 42 0.41 3.01 -0.27
N ASP A 43 -0.36 4.08 -0.14
CA ASP A 43 -1.82 4.02 -0.08
C ASP A 43 -2.42 3.55 -1.42
N ALA A 44 -1.87 3.99 -2.55
CA ALA A 44 -2.25 3.47 -3.88
C ALA A 44 -1.92 1.98 -4.01
N ASN A 45 -0.72 1.55 -3.60
CA ASN A 45 -0.34 0.14 -3.59
C ASN A 45 -1.27 -0.71 -2.70
N GLU A 46 -1.75 -0.16 -1.59
CA GLU A 46 -2.67 -0.83 -0.67
C GLU A 46 -4.08 -0.98 -1.25
N MET A 47 -4.56 0.00 -2.03
CA MET A 47 -5.84 -0.13 -2.75
C MET A 47 -5.83 -1.30 -3.74
N PHE A 48 -4.70 -1.61 -4.37
CA PHE A 48 -4.55 -2.83 -5.19
C PHE A 48 -4.76 -4.09 -4.35
N SER A 49 -4.11 -4.17 -3.19
CA SER A 49 -4.23 -5.31 -2.27
C SER A 49 -5.66 -5.47 -1.74
N ARG A 50 -6.39 -4.38 -1.53
CA ARG A 50 -7.82 -4.42 -1.16
C ARG A 50 -8.71 -4.92 -2.29
N ALA A 51 -8.52 -4.41 -3.50
CA ALA A 51 -9.27 -4.88 -4.67
C ALA A 51 -9.06 -6.39 -4.88
N ALA A 52 -7.82 -6.86 -4.73
CA ALA A 52 -7.51 -8.29 -4.76
C ALA A 52 -8.20 -9.08 -3.63
N SER A 53 -8.19 -8.56 -2.40
CA SER A 53 -8.83 -9.20 -1.24
C SER A 53 -10.35 -9.30 -1.42
N ILE A 54 -10.97 -8.23 -1.93
CA ILE A 54 -12.40 -8.18 -2.27
C ILE A 54 -12.75 -9.29 -3.27
N ALA A 55 -11.97 -9.42 -4.35
CA ALA A 55 -12.20 -10.44 -5.36
C ALA A 55 -11.92 -11.87 -4.86
N MET A 56 -10.91 -12.07 -4.01
CA MET A 56 -10.53 -13.40 -3.50
C MET A 56 -11.42 -13.91 -2.37
N ALA A 57 -11.97 -13.01 -1.56
CA ALA A 57 -12.92 -13.34 -0.49
C ALA A 57 -14.39 -13.20 -0.93
N ASN A 58 -14.65 -13.06 -2.23
CA ASN A 58 -15.97 -12.83 -2.82
C ASN A 58 -16.78 -11.80 -2.02
N ASN A 59 -16.17 -10.66 -1.71
CA ASN A 59 -16.86 -9.56 -1.04
C ASN A 59 -17.59 -8.73 -2.10
N ASN A 60 -18.92 -8.79 -2.09
CA ASN A 60 -19.76 -8.05 -3.05
C ASN A 60 -20.18 -6.67 -2.54
N ASP A 61 -19.80 -6.31 -1.30
CA ASP A 61 -20.08 -5.02 -0.69
C ASP A 61 -18.86 -4.09 -0.72
N ASP A 62 -18.38 -3.81 -1.94
CA ASP A 62 -17.16 -3.05 -2.19
C ASP A 62 -17.41 -1.57 -2.51
N HIS A 63 -18.51 -1.03 -2.01
CA HIS A 63 -18.89 0.34 -2.30
C HIS A 63 -17.85 1.35 -1.79
N ILE A 64 -17.74 2.49 -2.46
CA ILE A 64 -16.73 3.53 -2.14
C ILE A 64 -16.78 4.02 -0.68
N ARG A 65 -17.93 3.88 0.01
CA ARG A 65 -18.05 4.23 1.44
C ARG A 65 -17.28 3.29 2.38
N ASN A 66 -16.87 2.11 1.91
CA ASN A 66 -16.01 1.16 2.62
C ASN A 66 -14.52 1.48 2.47
N HIS A 67 -14.21 2.67 1.94
CA HIS A 67 -12.86 3.18 1.79
C HIS A 67 -12.72 4.53 2.49
N GLY A 68 -12.23 4.48 3.73
CA GLY A 68 -12.02 5.65 4.56
C GLY A 68 -10.66 6.31 4.33
N LEU A 69 -10.60 7.61 4.58
CA LEU A 69 -9.36 8.37 4.71
C LEU A 69 -9.27 8.96 6.12
N LEU A 70 -8.13 8.78 6.78
CA LEU A 70 -7.84 9.36 8.09
C LEU A 70 -6.99 10.61 7.92
N ARG A 71 -7.35 11.67 8.65
CA ARG A 71 -6.56 12.91 8.67
C ARG A 71 -5.30 12.70 9.49
N HIS A 72 -4.14 12.88 8.85
CA HIS A 72 -2.83 12.76 9.46
C HIS A 72 -2.04 14.05 9.23
N GLY A 73 -1.93 14.89 10.27
CA GLY A 73 -1.33 16.22 10.14
C GLY A 73 -2.09 17.12 9.17
N ASN A 74 -1.40 17.60 8.13
CA ASN A 74 -1.96 18.41 7.04
C ASN A 74 -2.41 17.59 5.82
N GLY A 75 -2.43 16.25 5.89
CA GLY A 75 -2.89 15.41 4.77
C GLY A 75 -3.81 14.29 5.21
N TRP A 76 -4.09 13.42 4.25
CA TRP A 76 -4.96 12.26 4.39
C TRP A 76 -4.19 10.99 4.09
N ARG A 77 -4.49 9.92 4.82
CA ARG A 77 -3.96 8.58 4.62
C ARG A 77 -5.09 7.60 4.50
N LEU A 78 -4.90 6.55 3.72
CA LEU A 78 -5.86 5.46 3.66
C LEU A 78 -6.08 4.87 5.07
N SER A 79 -7.34 4.79 5.50
CA SER A 79 -7.68 4.13 6.77
C SER A 79 -7.34 2.65 6.69
N PRO A 80 -7.20 1.92 7.81
CA PRO A 80 -7.29 0.46 7.78
C PRO A 80 -8.55 0.00 7.02
N SER A 81 -8.50 -1.20 6.42
CA SER A 81 -9.69 -1.79 5.78
C SER A 81 -10.74 -2.11 6.84
N PHE A 82 -12.01 -1.87 6.53
CA PHE A 82 -13.14 -2.18 7.40
C PHE A 82 -14.31 -2.68 6.54
N ASP A 83 -15.31 -3.27 7.21
CA ASP A 83 -16.55 -3.77 6.58
C ASP A 83 -16.30 -4.74 5.41
N ALA A 84 -15.34 -5.65 5.60
CA ALA A 84 -15.07 -6.72 4.65
C ALA A 84 -16.04 -7.89 4.93
N ASN A 85 -16.96 -8.15 4.00
CA ASN A 85 -18.00 -9.15 4.16
C ASN A 85 -17.98 -10.21 3.03
N PRO A 86 -17.29 -11.34 3.22
CA PRO A 86 -17.30 -12.46 2.28
C PRO A 86 -18.72 -13.00 2.08
N VAL A 87 -19.19 -13.08 0.84
CA VAL A 87 -20.52 -13.65 0.55
C VAL A 87 -20.41 -15.02 -0.14
N PRO A 88 -21.05 -16.09 0.38
CA PRO A 88 -20.96 -17.42 -0.23
C PRO A 88 -21.68 -17.61 -1.57
N SER A 89 -22.47 -16.63 -1.99
CA SER A 89 -23.23 -16.67 -3.25
C SER A 89 -23.72 -15.27 -3.61
N GLY A 90 -23.87 -15.02 -4.91
CA GLY A 90 -24.34 -13.75 -5.44
C GLY A 90 -23.29 -13.09 -6.33
N ALA A 91 -23.74 -12.18 -7.18
CA ALA A 91 -22.88 -11.35 -8.01
C ALA A 91 -22.65 -10.00 -7.34
N SER A 92 -21.54 -9.34 -7.67
CA SER A 92 -21.30 -7.95 -7.28
C SER A 92 -22.11 -7.02 -8.17
N GLU A 93 -22.56 -5.88 -7.65
CA GLU A 93 -23.16 -4.83 -8.49
C GLU A 93 -22.10 -3.98 -9.22
N THR A 94 -20.84 -4.21 -8.86
CA THR A 94 -19.66 -3.44 -9.28
C THR A 94 -18.63 -4.39 -9.91
N PRO A 95 -18.14 -4.09 -11.12
CA PRO A 95 -17.04 -4.85 -11.70
C PRO A 95 -15.74 -4.44 -10.99
N LEU A 96 -14.77 -5.36 -10.94
CA LEU A 96 -13.46 -5.09 -10.33
C LEU A 96 -12.67 -4.01 -11.09
N VAL A 97 -12.86 -3.97 -12.41
CA VAL A 97 -12.27 -2.98 -13.33
C VAL A 97 -13.34 -2.44 -14.28
N PRO A 98 -13.15 -1.26 -14.88
CA PRO A 98 -14.07 -0.73 -15.89
C PRO A 98 -14.32 -1.74 -17.03
N GLY A 99 -15.60 -2.10 -17.24
CA GLY A 99 -16.00 -3.06 -18.28
C GLY A 99 -15.76 -4.54 -17.95
N GLY A 100 -15.29 -4.86 -16.73
CA GLY A 100 -15.12 -6.23 -16.26
C GLY A 100 -16.45 -6.95 -15.97
N SER A 101 -16.36 -8.24 -15.65
CA SER A 101 -17.52 -9.07 -15.31
C SER A 101 -18.04 -8.80 -13.90
N LEU A 102 -19.36 -8.82 -13.73
CA LEU A 102 -20.04 -8.76 -12.42
C LEU A 102 -20.13 -10.12 -11.72
N TYR A 103 -19.99 -11.21 -12.49
CA TYR A 103 -20.18 -12.58 -12.00
C TYR A 103 -18.85 -13.30 -11.75
N ASP A 104 -17.90 -13.15 -12.67
CA ASP A 104 -16.56 -13.71 -12.57
C ASP A 104 -15.56 -12.55 -12.50
N ARG A 105 -15.44 -11.95 -11.32
CA ARG A 105 -14.51 -10.85 -11.07
C ARG A 105 -13.08 -11.39 -11.06
N ASP A 106 -12.52 -11.59 -12.24
CA ASP A 106 -11.17 -12.14 -12.39
C ASP A 106 -10.15 -11.18 -11.77
N VAL A 107 -9.49 -11.65 -10.71
CA VAL A 107 -8.49 -10.86 -9.99
C VAL A 107 -7.29 -10.47 -10.88
N LEU A 108 -7.05 -11.21 -11.97
CA LEU A 108 -5.99 -10.92 -12.92
C LEU A 108 -6.29 -9.68 -13.78
N ASP A 109 -7.55 -9.25 -13.88
CA ASP A 109 -7.93 -8.02 -14.58
C ASP A 109 -7.25 -6.78 -13.98
N LEU A 110 -6.93 -6.82 -12.68
CA LEU A 110 -6.18 -5.76 -12.01
C LEU A 110 -4.79 -5.52 -12.63
N LEU A 111 -4.19 -6.53 -13.27
CA LEU A 111 -2.88 -6.42 -13.91
C LEU A 111 -2.87 -5.41 -15.08
N ALA A 112 -4.03 -5.14 -15.69
CA ALA A 112 -4.16 -4.13 -16.74
C ALA A 112 -4.17 -2.69 -16.20
N TYR A 113 -4.35 -2.51 -14.88
CA TYR A 113 -4.51 -1.20 -14.23
C TYR A 113 -3.41 -0.89 -13.19
N ILE A 114 -2.33 -1.67 -13.15
CA ILE A 114 -1.25 -1.58 -12.14
C ILE A 114 -0.60 -0.19 -12.05
N GLU A 115 -0.57 0.56 -13.15
CA GLU A 115 -0.01 1.91 -13.17
C GLU A 115 -0.81 2.91 -12.32
N VAL A 116 -2.13 2.73 -12.22
CA VAL A 116 -3.02 3.52 -11.35
C VAL A 116 -2.62 3.33 -9.89
N PHE A 117 -2.23 2.11 -9.55
CA PHE A 117 -1.78 1.73 -8.21
C PHE A 117 -0.31 2.01 -7.95
N ARG A 118 0.44 2.52 -8.95
CA ARG A 118 1.89 2.80 -8.86
C ARG A 118 2.75 1.56 -8.60
N LEU A 119 2.32 0.42 -9.14
CA LEU A 119 3.02 -0.86 -9.04
C LEU A 119 3.70 -1.23 -10.35
N THR A 120 4.86 -1.87 -10.26
CA THR A 120 5.38 -2.68 -11.37
C THR A 120 4.60 -3.99 -11.47
N ARG A 121 4.71 -4.68 -12.61
CA ARG A 121 4.08 -5.99 -12.80
C ARG A 121 4.52 -7.00 -11.73
N ASP A 122 5.80 -7.05 -11.41
CA ASP A 122 6.34 -7.97 -10.40
C ASP A 122 5.82 -7.64 -9.00
N GLN A 123 5.71 -6.35 -8.64
CA GLN A 123 5.12 -5.94 -7.36
C GLN A 123 3.64 -6.30 -7.28
N ALA A 124 2.89 -6.14 -8.38
CA ALA A 124 1.49 -6.53 -8.46
C ALA A 124 1.31 -8.05 -8.30
N ILE A 125 2.12 -8.86 -9.01
CA ILE A 125 2.13 -10.32 -8.88
C ILE A 125 2.46 -10.74 -7.44
N GLY A 126 3.49 -10.16 -6.83
CA GLY A 126 3.86 -10.44 -5.45
C GLY A 126 2.73 -10.12 -4.46
N ARG A 127 2.03 -9.00 -4.66
CA ARG A 127 0.86 -8.62 -3.86
C ARG A 127 -0.32 -9.57 -4.03
N LEU A 128 -0.62 -10.00 -5.26
CA LEU A 128 -1.64 -11.02 -5.52
C LEU A 128 -1.30 -12.33 -4.78
N GLY A 129 -0.03 -12.75 -4.83
CA GLY A 129 0.45 -13.92 -4.09
C GLY A 129 0.27 -13.77 -2.58
N HIS A 130 0.65 -12.64 -1.99
CA HIS A 130 0.48 -12.39 -0.56
C HIS A 130 -0.99 -12.40 -0.13
N VAL A 131 -1.89 -11.81 -0.91
CA VAL A 131 -3.33 -11.82 -0.59
C VAL A 131 -3.90 -13.23 -0.74
N ALA A 132 -3.55 -13.95 -1.80
CA ALA A 132 -4.00 -15.33 -2.00
C ALA A 132 -3.52 -16.26 -0.87
N GLU A 133 -2.34 -15.99 -0.32
CA GLU A 133 -1.82 -16.72 0.83
C GLU A 133 -2.50 -16.29 2.13
N ALA A 134 -2.76 -15.01 2.36
CA ALA A 134 -3.52 -14.59 3.54
C ALA A 134 -4.95 -15.20 3.54
N VAL A 135 -5.62 -15.19 2.39
CA VAL A 135 -6.97 -15.74 2.23
C VAL A 135 -6.99 -17.26 2.41
N SER A 136 -5.92 -18.00 2.06
CA SER A 136 -5.92 -19.47 2.17
C SER A 136 -6.08 -19.99 3.60
N HIS A 137 -5.69 -19.19 4.60
CA HIS A 137 -5.74 -19.54 6.03
C HIS A 137 -7.13 -19.33 6.66
N TRP A 138 -8.13 -18.86 5.92
CA TRP A 138 -9.44 -18.48 6.47
C TRP A 138 -10.12 -19.59 7.30
N ARG A 139 -9.94 -20.87 6.93
CA ARG A 139 -10.51 -22.00 7.68
C ARG A 139 -9.86 -22.17 9.04
N GLU A 140 -8.54 -22.08 9.09
CA GLU A 140 -7.77 -22.25 10.32
C GLU A 140 -8.11 -21.12 11.29
N GLU A 141 -8.21 -19.90 10.80
CA GLU A 141 -8.64 -18.74 11.57
C GLU A 141 -10.09 -18.87 12.05
N ALA A 142 -11.02 -19.31 11.18
CA ALA A 142 -12.40 -19.52 11.58
C ALA A 142 -12.54 -20.63 12.64
N LEU A 143 -11.76 -21.71 12.52
CA LEU A 143 -11.71 -22.77 13.54
C LEU A 143 -11.14 -22.26 14.86
N SER A 144 -10.09 -21.43 14.83
CA SER A 144 -9.48 -20.83 16.03
C SER A 144 -10.46 -19.92 16.79
N LEU A 145 -11.39 -19.30 16.06
CA LEU A 145 -12.48 -18.48 16.58
C LEU A 145 -13.73 -19.29 17.01
N GLY A 146 -13.70 -20.62 16.88
CA GLY A 146 -14.76 -21.51 17.35
C GLY A 146 -15.92 -21.71 16.37
N LEU A 147 -15.74 -21.42 15.08
CA LEU A 147 -16.76 -21.68 14.06
C LEU A 147 -16.89 -23.19 13.79
N GLY A 148 -18.13 -23.67 13.80
CA GLY A 148 -18.45 -25.08 13.55
C GLY A 148 -18.34 -25.49 12.08
N PRO A 149 -18.24 -26.80 11.80
CA PRO A 149 -18.03 -27.36 10.45
C PRO A 149 -19.11 -26.95 9.44
N ASP A 150 -20.37 -26.84 9.85
CA ASP A 150 -21.47 -26.45 8.96
C ASP A 150 -21.31 -25.00 8.45
N LEU A 151 -20.88 -24.10 9.35
CA LEU A 151 -20.64 -22.70 9.00
C LEU A 151 -19.40 -22.57 8.09
N LEU A 152 -18.36 -23.38 8.34
CA LEU A 152 -17.20 -23.46 7.45
C LEU A 152 -17.59 -23.97 6.06
N ALA A 153 -18.38 -25.04 5.98
CA ALA A 153 -18.84 -25.57 4.71
C ALA A 153 -19.69 -24.54 3.94
N TYR A 154 -20.54 -23.80 4.64
CA TYR A 154 -21.31 -22.71 4.07
C TYR A 154 -20.42 -21.57 3.56
N MET A 155 -19.48 -21.09 4.38
CA MET A 155 -18.59 -19.97 4.05
C MET A 155 -17.53 -20.30 3.01
N GLY A 156 -17.25 -21.59 2.77
CA GLY A 156 -16.26 -22.02 1.79
C GLY A 156 -16.45 -21.41 0.41
N ARG A 157 -17.70 -21.26 -0.06
CA ARG A 157 -17.95 -20.63 -1.37
C ARG A 157 -17.53 -19.14 -1.44
N GLY A 158 -17.43 -18.45 -0.31
CA GLY A 158 -16.98 -17.07 -0.26
C GLY A 158 -15.47 -16.94 -0.44
N PHE A 159 -14.69 -17.89 0.09
CA PHE A 159 -13.23 -17.80 0.11
C PHE A 159 -12.53 -18.72 -0.90
N GLU A 160 -13.25 -19.69 -1.48
CA GLU A 160 -12.67 -20.76 -2.30
C GLU A 160 -13.04 -20.65 -3.78
N GLY A 161 -13.31 -19.43 -4.23
CA GLY A 161 -13.43 -19.13 -5.65
C GLY A 161 -12.11 -19.31 -6.41
N HIS A 162 -12.18 -19.18 -7.74
CA HIS A 162 -11.03 -19.40 -8.62
C HIS A 162 -9.91 -18.35 -8.46
N ASN A 163 -10.20 -17.18 -7.88
CA ASN A 163 -9.28 -16.04 -7.86
C ASN A 163 -7.97 -16.30 -7.10
N ALA A 164 -8.02 -16.97 -5.94
CA ALA A 164 -6.80 -17.32 -5.22
C ALA A 164 -5.91 -18.26 -6.05
N GLN A 165 -6.51 -19.22 -6.76
CA GLN A 165 -5.80 -20.14 -7.65
C GLN A 165 -5.23 -19.43 -8.88
N ARG A 166 -5.99 -18.51 -9.49
CA ARG A 166 -5.53 -17.66 -10.59
C ARG A 166 -4.28 -16.88 -10.20
N ALA A 167 -4.29 -16.24 -9.04
CA ALA A 167 -3.12 -15.52 -8.52
C ALA A 167 -1.92 -16.45 -8.29
N LYS A 168 -2.13 -17.62 -7.69
CA LYS A 168 -1.08 -18.63 -7.47
C LYS A 168 -0.52 -19.24 -8.76
N SER A 169 -1.25 -19.16 -9.88
CA SER A 169 -0.79 -19.64 -11.18
C SER A 169 0.20 -18.70 -11.89
N LEU A 170 0.29 -17.45 -11.43
CA LEU A 170 1.25 -16.50 -11.97
C LEU A 170 2.69 -16.95 -11.63
N PRO A 171 3.66 -16.70 -12.52
CA PRO A 171 5.05 -16.99 -12.20
C PRO A 171 5.43 -16.22 -10.94
N SER A 172 6.02 -16.91 -9.97
CA SER A 172 6.49 -16.28 -8.73
C SER A 172 7.40 -15.12 -9.09
N ALA A 173 6.99 -13.90 -8.75
CA ALA A 173 7.89 -12.76 -8.78
C ALA A 173 9.01 -13.05 -7.77
N PRO A 174 10.28 -12.74 -8.07
CA PRO A 174 11.30 -12.76 -7.05
C PRO A 174 10.78 -11.93 -5.88
N LEU A 175 10.74 -12.56 -4.71
CA LEU A 175 10.11 -12.05 -3.51
C LEU A 175 10.85 -10.79 -3.04
N VAL A 176 10.55 -9.63 -3.61
CA VAL A 176 10.95 -8.35 -3.03
C VAL A 176 9.89 -8.01 -1.98
N ILE A 177 9.88 -8.77 -0.88
CA ILE A 177 9.47 -8.15 0.38
C ILE A 177 10.59 -7.18 0.68
N ASP A 178 10.28 -5.88 0.71
CA ASP A 178 11.17 -4.91 1.30
C ASP A 178 11.19 -5.16 2.83
N LEU A 179 11.89 -6.21 3.23
CA LEU A 179 12.28 -6.52 4.62
C LEU A 179 13.57 -5.77 4.99
N ALA A 180 13.96 -4.74 4.25
CA ALA A 180 14.95 -3.80 4.75
C ALA A 180 14.30 -2.91 5.83
N GLY A 181 13.99 -3.53 6.97
CA GLY A 181 14.54 -3.07 8.23
C GLY A 181 16.07 -3.02 8.07
N GLY A 182 16.55 -2.02 7.34
CA GLY A 182 17.95 -1.74 7.25
C GLY A 182 18.41 -1.39 8.65
N THR A 183 19.33 -2.17 9.19
CA THR A 183 20.32 -1.66 10.14
C THR A 183 21.06 -0.52 9.45
N GLY A 184 20.41 0.64 9.37
CA GLY A 184 21.07 1.90 9.12
C GLY A 184 21.99 2.21 10.31
N PRO A 185 22.98 3.09 10.13
CA PRO A 185 23.81 3.53 11.24
C PRO A 185 22.88 4.01 12.37
N ALA A 186 23.17 3.59 13.60
CA ALA A 186 22.36 3.90 14.78
C ALA A 186 21.81 5.33 14.71
N HIS A 187 20.48 5.45 14.70
CA HIS A 187 19.81 6.74 14.65
C HIS A 187 20.37 7.64 15.77
N PRO A 188 20.76 8.89 15.46
CA PRO A 188 21.12 9.82 16.51
C PRO A 188 19.90 10.03 17.42
N ALA A 189 20.13 10.07 18.72
CA ALA A 189 19.09 10.30 19.73
C ALA A 189 18.21 11.49 19.36
N ARG A 190 16.91 11.43 19.68
CA ARG A 190 15.94 12.49 19.40
C ARG A 190 16.49 13.87 19.80
N PRO A 191 16.31 14.92 18.98
CA PRO A 191 16.80 16.26 19.30
C PRO A 191 16.12 16.80 20.55
N SER A 192 16.88 17.50 21.39
CA SER A 192 16.32 18.33 22.44
C SER A 192 15.70 19.59 21.83
N ARG A 193 14.73 20.19 22.53
CA ARG A 193 14.02 21.39 22.06
C ARG A 193 15.03 22.52 21.75
N GLY A 194 15.08 22.97 20.49
CA GLY A 194 15.96 24.06 20.03
C GLY A 194 17.24 23.64 19.30
N GLU A 195 17.45 22.34 19.06
CA GLU A 195 18.58 21.83 18.28
C GLU A 195 18.24 21.65 16.80
N ILE A 196 19.24 21.87 15.93
CA ILE A 196 19.17 21.61 14.49
C ILE A 196 20.14 20.49 14.13
N TRP A 197 19.73 19.62 13.21
CA TRP A 197 20.59 18.58 12.66
C TRP A 197 21.59 19.20 11.69
N ILE A 198 22.88 18.93 11.90
CA ILE A 198 23.94 19.25 10.94
C ILE A 198 24.30 17.96 10.22
N PRO A 199 24.09 17.86 8.88
CA PRO A 199 24.45 16.67 8.13
C PRO A 199 25.98 16.45 8.16
N GLU A 200 26.37 15.22 7.83
CA GLU A 200 27.80 14.89 7.66
C GLU A 200 28.45 15.86 6.68
N HIS A 201 29.59 16.42 7.06
CA HIS A 201 30.31 17.40 6.26
C HIS A 201 31.82 17.26 6.47
N SER A 202 32.60 17.73 5.50
CA SER A 202 34.06 17.76 5.63
C SER A 202 34.50 19.08 6.25
N ARG A 203 35.34 19.02 7.29
CA ARG A 203 35.96 20.20 7.90
C ARG A 203 37.46 19.94 8.08
N GLY A 204 38.28 20.79 7.47
CA GLY A 204 39.74 20.66 7.53
C GLY A 204 40.27 19.33 6.98
N GLY A 205 39.62 18.78 5.94
CA GLY A 205 40.01 17.50 5.33
C GLY A 205 39.59 16.25 6.10
N LYS A 206 38.84 16.38 7.21
CA LYS A 206 38.30 15.26 7.97
C LYS A 206 36.77 15.23 7.86
N THR A 207 36.22 14.04 7.65
CA THR A 207 34.77 13.81 7.67
C THR A 207 34.25 13.93 9.10
N VAL A 208 33.36 14.90 9.33
CA VAL A 208 32.66 15.09 10.59
C VAL A 208 31.29 14.45 10.46
N ARG A 209 31.03 13.40 11.25
CA ARG A 209 29.72 12.73 11.31
C ARG A 209 28.61 13.73 11.68
N GLY A 210 27.42 13.50 11.13
CA GLY A 210 26.26 14.34 11.42
C GLY A 210 25.94 14.37 12.92
N HIS A 211 25.58 15.54 13.44
CA HIS A 211 25.32 15.76 14.87
C HIS A 211 24.30 16.88 15.09
N TYR A 212 23.68 16.90 16.26
CA TYR A 212 22.80 18.00 16.68
C TYR A 212 23.61 19.16 17.25
N ARG A 213 23.21 20.40 16.90
CA ARG A 213 23.80 21.63 17.44
C ARG A 213 22.68 22.57 17.88
N LYS A 214 22.84 23.20 19.05
CA LYS A 214 21.96 24.28 19.50
C LYS A 214 22.03 25.46 18.52
N ARG A 215 20.87 26.05 18.17
CA ARG A 215 20.85 27.28 17.38
C ARG A 215 21.74 28.34 18.07
N PRO A 216 22.63 29.02 17.33
CA PRO A 216 23.26 30.23 17.84
C PRO A 216 22.15 31.24 18.17
N SER A 217 22.23 31.83 19.37
CA SER A 217 21.42 32.99 19.77
C SER A 217 21.71 34.18 18.88
#